data_AF-A0A3N9U4F1-F1
#
_entry.id   AF-A0A3N9U4F1-F1
#
_cell.length_a   1.000
_cell.length_b   1.000
_cell.length_c   1.000
_cell.angle_alpha   90.00
_cell.angle_beta   90.00
_cell.angle_gamma   90.00
#
_symmetry.space_group_name_H-M   'P 1'
#
loop_
_entity.id
_entity.type
_entity.pdbx_description
1 polymer ?
#
loop_
_entity_poly.entity_id
_entity_poly.type
_entity_poly.pdbx_seq_one_letter_code
_entity_poly.pdbx_strand_id
1 'polypeptide(L)'
;MKMVYKLIPMFLIIILAIISKAKNARDYKFNIIIALIFCAIGDFTLQWFTIGLICFLIGHVFFIRAFLTTQESKVPSFIQTALFIFGTIMITWIGSSVFNSEGLLLTIAVTVYILVILTMGMTAFRTNSNFATAGAILFIVSDSILALNKFALDLTYSHEIIMTSYYLAQLFLAMSIANYSNIRRK
;
A
#
# COMPACT_ATOMS: atom_id res chain seq x y z
N MET A 1 -1.30 -25.35 2.62
CA MET A 1 -0.92 -24.92 3.99
C MET A 1 -0.17 -23.59 4.04
N LYS A 2 0.78 -23.28 3.14
CA LYS A 2 1.55 -22.01 3.16
C LYS A 2 0.73 -20.70 3.09
N MET A 3 -0.46 -20.70 2.47
CA MET A 3 -1.35 -19.52 2.39
C MET A 3 -1.95 -19.10 3.74
N VAL A 4 -2.28 -20.07 4.61
CA VAL A 4 -2.96 -19.77 5.89
C VAL A 4 -2.05 -18.95 6.81
N TYR A 5 -0.75 -19.25 6.82
CA TYR A 5 0.24 -18.52 7.61
C TYR A 5 0.40 -17.05 7.18
N LYS A 6 0.05 -16.71 5.93
CA LYS A 6 0.09 -15.32 5.47
C LYS A 6 -1.10 -14.49 5.96
N LEU A 7 -2.24 -15.15 6.22
CA LEU A 7 -3.46 -14.46 6.63
C LEU A 7 -3.51 -14.20 8.13
N ILE A 8 -2.75 -14.95 8.94
CA ILE A 8 -2.72 -14.78 10.40
C ILE A 8 -2.26 -13.36 10.79
N PRO A 9 -1.11 -12.83 10.28
CA PRO A 9 -0.69 -11.47 10.62
C PRO A 9 -1.72 -10.41 10.18
N MET A 10 -2.29 -10.56 8.98
CA MET A 10 -3.31 -9.63 8.49
C MET A 10 -4.57 -9.62 9.37
N PHE A 11 -5.03 -10.79 9.80
CA PHE A 11 -6.17 -10.89 10.68
C PHE A 11 -5.92 -10.18 12.03
N LEU A 12 -4.73 -10.37 12.61
CA LEU A 12 -4.32 -9.68 13.84
C LEU A 12 -4.25 -8.15 13.65
N ILE A 13 -3.73 -7.69 12.52
CA ILE A 13 -3.63 -6.25 12.19
C ILE A 13 -5.03 -5.65 11.98
N ILE A 14 -5.95 -6.37 11.33
CA ILE A 14 -7.34 -5.94 11.18
C ILE A 14 -8.02 -5.83 12.54
N ILE A 15 -7.84 -6.81 13.43
CA ILE A 15 -8.35 -6.75 14.80
C ILE A 15 -7.78 -5.53 15.52
N LEU A 16 -6.47 -5.29 15.44
CA LEU A 16 -5.83 -4.11 16.01
C LEU A 16 -6.47 -2.81 15.51
N ALA A 17 -6.72 -2.70 14.21
CA ALA A 17 -7.39 -1.55 13.61
C ALA A 17 -8.83 -1.38 14.14
N ILE A 18 -9.58 -2.48 14.30
CA ILE A 18 -10.95 -2.48 14.82
C ILE A 18 -10.99 -2.03 16.29
N ILE A 19 -10.08 -2.51 17.15
CA ILE A 19 -10.07 -2.14 18.56
C ILE A 19 -9.43 -0.76 18.82
N SER A 20 -8.69 -0.22 17.85
CA SER A 20 -8.04 1.09 17.97
C SER A 20 -9.07 2.21 18.18
N LYS A 21 -8.84 3.05 19.20
CA LYS A 21 -9.70 4.20 19.51
C LYS A 21 -9.53 5.30 18.44
N ALA A 22 -10.65 5.81 17.93
CA ALA A 22 -10.68 6.83 16.88
C ALA A 22 -11.76 7.88 17.16
N LYS A 23 -11.70 8.55 18.32
CA LYS A 23 -12.75 9.46 18.80
C LYS A 23 -13.06 10.57 17.78
N ASN A 24 -12.03 11.11 17.12
CA ASN A 24 -12.14 12.20 16.15
C ASN A 24 -11.74 11.79 14.72
N ALA A 25 -11.64 10.49 14.45
CA ALA A 25 -11.09 9.94 13.20
C ALA A 25 -11.91 8.73 12.68
N ARG A 26 -13.24 8.77 12.84
CA ARG A 26 -14.12 7.63 12.50
C ARG A 26 -14.07 7.28 11.00
N ASP A 27 -14.16 8.27 10.12
CA ASP A 27 -14.12 8.04 8.67
C ASP A 27 -12.75 7.54 8.22
N TYR A 28 -11.68 8.10 8.77
CA TYR A 28 -10.31 7.62 8.55
C TYR A 28 -10.20 6.14 8.93
N LYS A 29 -10.58 5.79 10.17
CA LYS A 29 -10.57 4.41 10.68
C LYS A 29 -11.35 3.46 9.77
N PHE A 30 -12.56 3.84 9.37
CA PHE A 30 -13.42 3.01 8.53
C PHE A 30 -12.74 2.68 7.19
N ASN A 31 -12.17 3.68 6.53
CA ASN A 31 -11.46 3.49 5.26
C ASN A 31 -10.18 2.65 5.43
N ILE A 32 -9.40 2.86 6.51
CA ILE A 32 -8.23 2.01 6.81
C ILE A 32 -8.65 0.54 6.97
N ILE A 33 -9.71 0.25 7.72
CA ILE A 33 -10.16 -1.14 7.93
C ILE A 33 -10.59 -1.80 6.61
N ILE A 34 -11.34 -1.09 5.77
CA ILE A 34 -11.72 -1.61 4.46
C ILE A 34 -10.47 -1.88 3.61
N ALA A 35 -9.52 -0.96 3.60
CA ALA A 35 -8.27 -1.14 2.87
C ALA A 35 -7.49 -2.39 3.32
N LEU A 36 -7.36 -2.60 4.64
CA LEU A 36 -6.73 -3.78 5.22
C LEU A 36 -7.45 -5.08 4.83
N ILE A 37 -8.79 -5.09 4.80
CA ILE A 37 -9.58 -6.25 4.36
C ILE A 37 -9.31 -6.56 2.89
N PHE A 38 -9.29 -5.55 2.02
CA PHE A 38 -8.96 -5.73 0.60
C PHE A 38 -7.53 -6.23 0.41
N CYS A 39 -6.58 -5.77 1.22
CA CYS A 39 -5.21 -6.29 1.21
C CYS A 39 -5.17 -7.78 1.60
N ALA A 40 -5.92 -8.19 2.63
CA ALA A 40 -6.02 -9.60 3.03
C ALA A 40 -6.68 -10.48 1.95
N ILE A 41 -7.70 -9.96 1.25
CA ILE A 41 -8.29 -10.64 0.08
C ILE A 41 -7.26 -10.70 -1.06
N GLY A 42 -6.50 -9.63 -1.27
CA GLY A 42 -5.39 -9.56 -2.21
C GLY A 42 -4.36 -10.65 -1.97
N ASP A 43 -3.92 -10.83 -0.72
CA ASP A 43 -2.99 -11.89 -0.32
C ASP A 43 -3.50 -13.30 -0.67
N PHE A 44 -4.80 -13.55 -0.44
CA PHE A 44 -5.43 -14.83 -0.77
C PHE A 44 -5.53 -15.05 -2.28
N THR A 45 -5.84 -13.99 -3.03
CA THR A 45 -6.10 -14.04 -4.48
C THR A 45 -4.86 -13.82 -5.34
N LEU A 46 -3.69 -13.48 -4.75
CA LEU A 46 -2.45 -13.17 -5.48
C LEU A 46 -1.93 -14.32 -6.37
N GLN A 47 -2.34 -15.57 -6.08
CA GLN A 47 -2.11 -16.72 -6.97
C GLN A 47 -2.71 -16.51 -8.37
N TRP A 48 -3.83 -15.79 -8.45
CA TRP A 48 -4.41 -15.23 -9.67
C TRP A 48 -4.01 -13.76 -9.75
N PHE A 49 -2.77 -13.53 -10.18
CA PHE A 49 -2.08 -12.23 -10.05
C PHE A 49 -2.95 -11.01 -10.35
N THR A 50 -3.69 -11.01 -11.47
CA THR A 50 -4.56 -9.89 -11.87
C THR A 50 -5.69 -9.64 -10.85
N ILE A 51 -6.29 -10.69 -10.29
CA ILE A 51 -7.35 -10.57 -9.27
C ILE A 51 -6.76 -10.00 -7.98
N GLY A 52 -5.61 -10.52 -7.54
CA GLY A 52 -4.89 -10.00 -6.39
C GLY A 52 -4.51 -8.53 -6.55
N LEU A 53 -3.97 -8.17 -7.72
CA LEU A 53 -3.61 -6.80 -8.08
C LEU A 53 -4.81 -5.84 -7.99
N ILE A 54 -5.97 -6.24 -8.50
CA ILE A 54 -7.21 -5.45 -8.41
C ILE A 54 -7.65 -5.31 -6.95
N CYS A 55 -7.57 -6.35 -6.13
CA CYS A 55 -7.92 -6.27 -4.71
C CYS A 55 -7.01 -5.28 -3.97
N PHE A 56 -5.69 -5.35 -4.17
CA PHE A 56 -4.75 -4.38 -3.60
C PHE A 56 -5.01 -2.96 -4.12
N LEU A 57 -5.30 -2.80 -5.41
CA LEU A 57 -5.64 -1.50 -6.00
C LEU A 57 -6.84 -0.85 -5.30
N ILE A 58 -7.90 -1.63 -5.06
CA ILE A 58 -9.07 -1.16 -4.31
C ILE A 58 -8.65 -0.77 -2.88
N GLY A 59 -7.83 -1.59 -2.22
CA GLY A 59 -7.25 -1.27 -0.92
C GLY A 59 -6.53 0.09 -0.90
N HIS A 60 -5.66 0.34 -1.89
CA HIS A 60 -4.95 1.61 -2.04
C HIS A 60 -5.88 2.80 -2.24
N VAL A 61 -6.96 2.64 -2.99
CA VAL A 61 -7.99 3.69 -3.14
C VAL A 61 -8.65 4.02 -1.80
N PHE A 62 -8.92 3.02 -0.96
CA PHE A 62 -9.44 3.26 0.39
C PHE A 62 -8.40 3.93 1.30
N PHE A 63 -7.12 3.56 1.21
CA PHE A 63 -6.06 4.30 1.92
C PHE A 63 -5.98 5.76 1.48
N ILE A 64 -6.00 6.04 0.17
CA ILE A 64 -6.04 7.40 -0.37
C ILE A 64 -7.25 8.14 0.19
N ARG A 65 -8.44 7.54 0.15
CA ARG A 65 -9.66 8.15 0.69
C ARG A 65 -9.50 8.47 2.17
N ALA A 66 -8.94 7.56 2.97
CA ALA A 66 -8.63 7.81 4.38
C ALA A 66 -7.71 9.03 4.51
N PHE A 67 -6.61 9.08 3.77
CA PHE A 67 -5.64 10.17 3.84
C PHE A 67 -6.19 11.50 3.33
N LEU A 68 -7.10 11.50 2.35
CA LEU A 68 -7.74 12.73 1.87
C LEU A 68 -8.75 13.33 2.86
N THR A 69 -9.25 12.53 3.82
CA THR A 69 -9.99 13.09 4.97
C THR A 69 -9.09 13.86 5.93
N THR A 70 -7.78 13.80 5.72
CA THR A 70 -6.76 14.51 6.49
C THR A 70 -6.18 15.65 5.65
N GLN A 71 -6.13 16.85 6.20
CA GLN A 71 -5.58 18.03 5.52
C GLN A 71 -4.68 18.82 6.47
N GLU A 72 -3.87 18.08 7.26
CA GLU A 72 -3.06 18.68 8.33
C GLU A 72 -1.77 19.32 7.79
N SER A 73 -1.28 18.87 6.63
CA SER A 73 -0.02 19.35 6.05
C SER A 73 -0.03 19.36 4.51
N LYS A 74 0.84 20.21 3.95
CA LYS A 74 1.20 20.16 2.52
C LYS A 74 2.25 19.06 2.31
N VAL A 75 2.22 18.44 1.14
CA VAL A 75 3.25 17.47 0.76
C VAL A 75 4.54 18.22 0.41
N PRO A 76 5.70 17.89 1.01
CA PRO A 76 6.95 18.54 0.67
C PRO A 76 7.30 18.38 -0.81
N SER A 77 7.72 19.45 -1.49
CA SER A 77 8.00 19.41 -2.94
C SER A 77 9.05 18.37 -3.32
N PHE A 78 10.07 18.15 -2.48
CA PHE A 78 11.09 17.13 -2.76
C PHE A 78 10.49 15.72 -2.79
N ILE A 79 9.50 15.42 -1.95
CA ILE A 79 8.79 14.12 -1.95
C ILE A 79 8.00 13.97 -3.25
N GLN A 80 7.35 15.04 -3.71
CA GLN A 80 6.62 15.03 -4.97
C GLN A 80 7.54 14.67 -6.14
N THR A 81 8.68 15.35 -6.23
CA THR A 81 9.70 15.09 -7.25
C THR A 81 10.26 13.67 -7.12
N ALA A 82 10.59 13.22 -5.90
CA ALA A 82 11.15 11.89 -5.67
C ALA A 82 10.19 10.78 -6.10
N LEU A 83 8.91 10.85 -5.72
CA LEU A 83 7.90 9.87 -6.13
C LEU A 83 7.61 9.92 -7.63
N PHE A 84 7.65 11.11 -8.25
CA PHE A 84 7.50 11.25 -9.69
C PHE A 84 8.65 10.58 -10.45
N ILE A 85 9.91 10.87 -10.08
CA ILE A 85 11.09 10.25 -10.68
C ILE A 85 11.08 8.74 -10.46
N PHE A 86 10.76 8.30 -9.24
CA PHE A 86 10.66 6.88 -8.93
C PHE A 86 9.58 6.19 -9.78
N GLY A 87 8.40 6.80 -9.91
CA GLY A 87 7.31 6.27 -10.72
C GLY A 87 7.64 6.18 -12.20
N THR A 88 8.31 7.19 -12.77
CA THR A 88 8.73 7.15 -14.18
C THR A 88 9.75 6.05 -14.44
N ILE A 89 10.71 5.84 -13.52
CA ILE A 89 11.68 4.75 -13.61
C ILE A 89 10.96 3.39 -13.54
N MET A 90 10.06 3.21 -12.57
CA MET A 90 9.35 1.94 -12.38
C MET A 90 8.44 1.61 -13.56
N ILE A 91 7.70 2.59 -14.08
CA ILE A 91 6.80 2.39 -15.23
C ILE A 91 7.61 2.07 -16.50
N THR A 92 8.71 2.76 -16.76
CA THR A 92 9.53 2.48 -17.96
C THR A 92 10.19 1.11 -17.87
N TRP A 93 10.75 0.77 -16.71
CA TRP A 93 11.46 -0.50 -16.54
C TRP A 93 10.52 -1.70 -16.49
N ILE A 94 9.52 -1.70 -15.61
CA ILE A 94 8.57 -2.82 -15.50
C ILE A 94 7.62 -2.83 -16.68
N GLY A 95 7.14 -1.68 -17.13
CA GLY A 95 6.17 -1.59 -18.22
C GLY A 95 6.70 -2.17 -19.53
N SER A 96 7.97 -1.91 -19.87
CA SER A 96 8.61 -2.53 -21.03
C SER A 96 8.74 -4.05 -20.87
N SER A 97 9.13 -4.53 -19.69
CA SER A 97 9.25 -5.97 -19.43
C SER A 97 7.91 -6.70 -19.50
N VAL A 98 6.87 -6.16 -18.84
CA VAL A 98 5.51 -6.71 -18.86
C VAL A 98 4.93 -6.70 -20.27
N PHE A 99 5.15 -5.62 -21.04
CA PHE A 99 4.62 -5.52 -22.40
C PHE A 99 5.16 -6.62 -23.30
N ASN A 100 6.46 -6.91 -23.19
CA ASN A 100 7.12 -7.94 -24.00
C ASN A 100 6.73 -9.37 -23.59
N SER A 101 6.38 -9.60 -22.33
CA SER A 101 6.14 -10.95 -21.77
C SER A 101 4.66 -11.32 -21.64
N GLU A 102 3.82 -10.37 -21.22
CA GLU A 102 2.43 -10.59 -20.79
C GLU A 102 1.41 -9.78 -21.62
N GLY A 103 1.91 -8.84 -22.43
CA GLY A 103 1.11 -8.05 -23.36
C GLY A 103 0.48 -6.77 -22.77
N LEU A 104 -0.16 -6.00 -23.65
CA LEU A 104 -0.58 -4.62 -23.39
C LEU A 104 -1.55 -4.47 -22.20
N LEU A 105 -2.51 -5.38 -22.05
CA LEU A 105 -3.55 -5.24 -21.03
C LEU A 105 -2.97 -5.31 -19.62
N LEU A 106 -2.02 -6.21 -19.36
CA LEU A 106 -1.37 -6.31 -18.06
C LEU A 106 -0.44 -5.11 -17.82
N THR A 107 0.26 -4.62 -18.85
CA THR A 107 1.08 -3.40 -18.75
C THR A 107 0.27 -2.20 -18.30
N ILE A 108 -0.94 -2.01 -18.85
CA ILE A 108 -1.84 -0.93 -18.43
C ILE A 108 -2.26 -1.12 -16.97
N ALA A 109 -2.67 -2.33 -16.58
CA ALA A 109 -3.08 -2.63 -15.21
C ALA A 109 -1.97 -2.34 -14.18
N VAL A 110 -0.74 -2.78 -14.47
CA VAL A 110 0.44 -2.51 -13.61
C VAL A 110 0.78 -1.02 -13.57
N THR A 111 0.67 -0.32 -14.70
CA THR A 111 0.92 1.13 -14.76
C THR A 111 -0.08 1.91 -13.90
N VAL A 112 -1.38 1.60 -14.02
CA VAL A 112 -2.43 2.18 -13.18
C VAL A 112 -2.18 1.89 -11.71
N TYR A 113 -1.76 0.66 -11.39
CA TYR A 113 -1.40 0.27 -10.04
C TYR A 113 -0.28 1.13 -9.46
N ILE A 114 0.82 1.29 -10.20
CA ILE A 114 1.96 2.13 -9.78
C ILE A 114 1.51 3.56 -9.53
N LEU A 115 0.69 4.14 -10.42
CA LEU A 115 0.18 5.50 -10.23
C LEU A 115 -0.68 5.63 -8.95
N VAL A 116 -1.53 4.65 -8.68
CA VAL A 116 -2.39 4.65 -7.49
C VAL A 116 -1.57 4.50 -6.21
N ILE A 117 -0.64 3.55 -6.14
CA ILE A 117 0.16 3.36 -4.91
C ILE A 117 1.08 4.56 -4.64
N LEU A 118 1.62 5.21 -5.68
CA LEU A 118 2.40 6.45 -5.50
C LEU A 118 1.51 7.62 -5.07
N THR A 119 0.28 7.68 -5.55
CA THR A 119 -0.72 8.66 -5.07
C THR A 119 -1.07 8.41 -3.59
N MET A 120 -1.17 7.14 -3.18
CA MET A 120 -1.31 6.78 -1.77
C MET A 120 -0.10 7.26 -0.95
N GLY A 121 1.12 7.00 -1.41
CA GLY A 121 2.35 7.50 -0.77
C GLY A 121 2.34 9.03 -0.62
N MET A 122 1.98 9.73 -1.69
CA MET A 122 1.88 11.19 -1.71
C MET A 122 0.88 11.72 -0.68
N THR A 123 -0.33 11.14 -0.67
CA THR A 123 -1.41 11.59 0.21
C THR A 123 -1.14 11.27 1.67
N ALA A 124 -0.37 10.21 1.98
CA ALA A 124 0.03 9.88 3.35
C ALA A 124 0.78 11.04 4.04
N PHE A 125 1.63 11.78 3.30
CA PHE A 125 2.36 12.94 3.85
C PHE A 125 1.45 14.10 4.29
N ARG A 126 0.19 14.14 3.83
CA ARG A 126 -0.81 15.17 4.23
C ARG A 126 -1.45 14.90 5.59
N THR A 127 -1.27 13.69 6.12
CA THR A 127 -1.86 13.24 7.39
C THR A 127 -1.14 13.77 8.61
N ASN A 128 0.11 14.24 8.44
CA ASN A 128 1.06 14.53 9.52
C ASN A 128 1.28 13.35 10.50
N SER A 129 0.90 12.13 10.10
CA SER A 129 1.08 10.90 10.88
C SER A 129 2.34 10.18 10.41
N ASN A 130 3.33 10.08 11.29
CA ASN A 130 4.56 9.33 11.01
C ASN A 130 4.27 7.86 10.68
N PHE A 131 3.25 7.28 11.30
CA PHE A 131 2.83 5.90 11.03
C PHE A 131 2.18 5.76 9.65
N ALA A 132 1.30 6.69 9.24
CA ALA A 132 0.70 6.63 7.90
C ALA A 132 1.77 6.78 6.81
N THR A 133 2.68 7.74 6.97
CA THR A 133 3.77 7.99 6.02
C THR A 133 4.73 6.81 5.94
N ALA A 134 5.22 6.31 7.08
CA ALA A 134 6.13 5.17 7.11
C ALA A 134 5.46 3.90 6.57
N GLY A 135 4.17 3.69 6.90
CA GLY A 135 3.40 2.59 6.38
C GLY A 135 3.25 2.63 4.86
N ALA A 136 2.92 3.80 4.30
CA ALA A 136 2.78 3.96 2.85
C ALA A 136 4.11 3.77 2.10
N ILE A 137 5.23 4.27 2.64
CA ILE A 137 6.56 4.06 2.06
C ILE A 137 6.93 2.57 2.07
N LEU A 138 6.72 1.88 3.19
CA LEU A 138 6.97 0.43 3.29
C LEU A 138 6.12 -0.37 2.32
N PHE A 139 4.87 0.05 2.08
CA PHE A 139 4.00 -0.59 1.09
C PHE A 139 4.56 -0.40 -0.33
N ILE A 140 4.94 0.83 -0.69
CA ILE A 140 5.59 1.11 -1.98
C ILE A 140 6.82 0.24 -2.17
N VAL A 141 7.67 0.12 -1.14
CA VAL A 141 8.87 -0.73 -1.18
C VAL A 141 8.49 -2.20 -1.40
N SER A 142 7.54 -2.73 -0.62
CA SER A 142 7.09 -4.11 -0.73
C SER A 142 6.59 -4.46 -2.14
N ASP A 143 5.70 -3.63 -2.66
CA ASP A 143 5.09 -3.86 -3.98
C ASP A 143 6.06 -3.64 -5.13
N SER A 144 7.02 -2.73 -4.95
CA SER A 144 8.10 -2.53 -5.92
C SER A 144 8.97 -3.77 -6.03
N ILE A 145 9.33 -4.38 -4.90
CA ILE A 145 10.10 -5.63 -4.88
C ILE A 145 9.27 -6.77 -5.46
N LEU A 146 7.98 -6.86 -5.14
CA LEU A 146 7.07 -7.85 -5.71
C LEU A 146 6.98 -7.74 -7.24
N ALA A 147 6.81 -6.52 -7.76
CA ALA A 147 6.70 -6.28 -9.20
C ALA A 147 8.03 -6.54 -9.93
N LEU A 148 9.16 -6.11 -9.36
CA LEU A 148 10.48 -6.40 -9.90
C LEU A 148 10.77 -7.90 -9.92
N ASN A 149 10.51 -8.61 -8.82
CA ASN A 149 10.71 -10.06 -8.74
C ASN A 149 9.83 -10.84 -9.74
N LYS A 150 8.64 -10.31 -10.05
CA LYS A 150 7.71 -10.98 -10.95
C LYS A 150 8.02 -10.72 -12.42
N PHE A 151 8.42 -9.50 -12.76
CA PHE A 151 8.46 -9.08 -14.16
C PHE A 151 9.84 -8.73 -14.70
N ALA A 152 10.84 -8.47 -13.85
CA ALA A 152 12.12 -7.93 -14.31
C ALA A 152 13.34 -8.72 -13.84
N LEU A 153 13.34 -9.22 -12.61
CA LEU A 153 14.49 -9.81 -11.94
C LEU A 153 14.06 -11.06 -11.18
N ASP A 154 14.95 -12.04 -11.03
CA ASP A 154 14.78 -13.12 -10.04
C ASP A 154 15.58 -12.75 -8.80
N LEU A 155 14.90 -12.34 -7.73
CA LEU A 155 15.52 -11.83 -6.51
C LEU A 155 15.58 -12.91 -5.43
N THR A 156 16.79 -13.26 -5.01
CA THR A 156 17.01 -14.18 -3.87
C THR A 156 16.41 -13.60 -2.59
N TYR A 157 15.67 -14.43 -1.83
CA TYR A 157 14.97 -14.04 -0.60
C TYR A 157 13.89 -12.95 -0.79
N SER A 158 13.38 -12.78 -2.01
CA SER A 158 12.32 -11.81 -2.30
C SER A 158 11.10 -12.02 -1.43
N HIS A 159 10.72 -13.28 -1.17
CA HIS A 159 9.54 -13.60 -0.40
C HIS A 159 9.60 -13.00 1.02
N GLU A 160 10.68 -13.22 1.75
CA GLU A 160 10.87 -12.77 3.12
C GLU A 160 10.89 -11.24 3.20
N ILE A 161 11.58 -10.58 2.27
CA ILE A 161 11.70 -9.12 2.21
C ILE A 161 10.35 -8.48 1.89
N ILE A 162 9.62 -9.02 0.91
CA ILE A 162 8.28 -8.56 0.53
C ILE A 162 7.34 -8.69 1.73
N MET A 163 7.26 -9.87 2.36
CA MET A 163 6.31 -10.08 3.45
C MET A 163 6.65 -9.24 4.69
N THR A 164 7.94 -9.07 5.00
CA THR A 164 8.35 -8.27 6.16
C THR A 164 8.01 -6.79 5.97
N SER A 165 8.37 -6.21 4.82
CA SER A 165 8.03 -4.83 4.50
C SER A 165 6.52 -4.62 4.41
N TYR A 166 5.79 -5.58 3.84
CA TYR A 166 4.33 -5.58 3.74
C TYR A 166 3.65 -5.58 5.12
N TYR A 167 3.98 -6.52 6.01
CA TYR A 167 3.32 -6.56 7.32
C TYR A 167 3.65 -5.35 8.18
N LEU A 168 4.87 -4.83 8.09
CA LEU A 168 5.22 -3.56 8.75
C LEU A 168 4.42 -2.39 8.17
N ALA A 169 4.22 -2.35 6.85
CA ALA A 169 3.37 -1.36 6.20
C ALA A 169 1.94 -1.40 6.77
N GLN A 170 1.32 -2.59 6.77
CA GLN A 170 -0.05 -2.80 7.24
C GLN A 170 -0.20 -2.48 8.73
N LEU A 171 0.78 -2.89 9.55
CA LEU A 171 0.81 -2.60 10.98
C LEU A 171 0.90 -1.08 11.23
N PHE A 172 1.77 -0.38 10.51
CA PHE A 172 1.93 1.07 10.64
C PHE A 172 0.66 1.81 10.18
N LEU A 173 0.04 1.36 9.10
CA LEU A 173 -1.25 1.89 8.63
C LEU A 173 -2.37 1.66 9.65
N ALA A 174 -2.41 0.51 10.34
CA ALA A 174 -3.35 0.30 11.44
C ALA A 174 -3.06 1.21 12.65
N MET A 175 -1.80 1.34 13.06
CA MET A 175 -1.40 2.22 14.19
C MET A 175 -1.65 3.71 13.90
N SER A 176 -1.64 4.10 12.62
CA SER A 176 -1.94 5.47 12.21
C SER A 176 -3.32 5.95 12.65
N ILE A 177 -4.28 5.04 12.86
CA ILE A 177 -5.64 5.36 13.34
C ILE A 177 -5.60 6.08 14.69
N ALA A 178 -4.91 5.48 15.67
CA ALA A 178 -4.80 6.03 17.01
C ALA A 178 -3.94 7.31 17.01
N ASN A 179 -2.87 7.33 16.21
CA ASN A 179 -1.99 8.49 16.08
C ASN A 179 -2.73 9.69 15.46
N TYR A 180 -3.45 9.49 14.35
CA TYR A 180 -4.22 10.53 13.70
C TYR A 180 -5.36 11.06 14.57
N SER A 181 -6.04 10.17 15.31
CA SER A 181 -7.05 10.60 16.28
C SER A 181 -6.47 11.51 17.38
N ASN A 182 -5.19 11.37 17.73
CA ASN A 182 -4.51 12.24 18.68
C ASN A 182 -4.05 13.57 18.05
N ILE A 183 -3.66 13.56 16.77
CA ILE A 183 -3.33 14.77 16.01
C ILE A 183 -4.54 15.71 15.98
N ARG A 184 -5.72 15.20 15.59
CA ARG A 184 -6.98 15.98 15.56
C ARG A 184 -7.52 16.44 16.91
N ARG A 185 -6.93 16.02 18.02
CA ARG A 185 -7.32 16.48 19.36
C ARG A 185 -6.60 17.77 19.75
N LYS A 186 -5.41 17.99 19.20
CA LYS A 186 -4.59 19.19 19.45
C LYS A 186 -5.06 20.34 18.58
#